data_AF-A0A367AUI8-F1
#
_entry.id   AF-A0A367AUI8-F1
#
_cell.length_a   1.000
_cell.length_b   1.000
_cell.length_c   1.000
_cell.angle_alpha   90.00
_cell.angle_beta   90.00
_cell.angle_gamma   90.00
#
_symmetry.space_group_name_H-M   'P 1'
#
loop_
_entity.id
_entity.type
_entity.pdbx_description
1 polymer ?
#
loop_
_entity_poly.entity_id
_entity_poly.type
_entity_poly.pdbx_seq_one_letter_code
_entity_poly.pdbx_strand_id
1 'polypeptide(L)'
;MRVPSSSDVVLEDVGRVGWWLVVGETDGPRQVVAGPFPDRAEAGFAAATVLTEAACPAYGIRREDGSLGRRPSPQEWAWLAHLGEQLERLPDEWSDILSDEDPLTTLVVEVTAALSEAGLPLHDAAGEAAELGGACLTPQPGLGGIVVAWRQHDRMSVERVHGGGADVAVQAVMNLALAHVLIARGFDVEPLGDAAGHVVRGAAPAAG
;
A
#
# COMPACT_ATOMS: atom_id res chain seq x y z
N MET A 1 40.07 -46.85 2.11
CA MET A 1 38.72 -46.35 2.45
C MET A 1 38.81 -44.83 2.44
N ARG A 2 38.37 -44.19 1.35
CA ARG A 2 38.40 -42.72 1.19
C ARG A 2 37.09 -42.16 1.75
N VAL A 3 37.18 -41.19 2.65
CA VAL A 3 36.04 -40.38 3.08
C VAL A 3 35.73 -39.39 1.95
N PRO A 4 34.49 -39.32 1.42
CA PRO A 4 34.15 -38.26 0.48
C PRO A 4 33.96 -36.93 1.22
N SER A 5 34.45 -35.88 0.56
CA SER A 5 34.48 -34.48 0.97
C SER A 5 33.07 -33.88 0.97
N SER A 6 32.76 -33.11 2.02
CA SER A 6 31.57 -32.29 2.15
C SER A 6 31.63 -31.14 1.13
N SER A 7 31.04 -31.35 -0.04
CA SER A 7 30.92 -30.32 -1.09
C SER A 7 29.66 -30.52 -1.94
N ASP A 8 28.56 -30.98 -1.34
CA ASP A 8 27.26 -31.21 -1.99
C ASP A 8 26.15 -30.34 -1.36
N VAL A 9 26.32 -29.02 -1.31
CA VAL A 9 25.23 -28.09 -0.93
C VAL A 9 25.25 -26.84 -1.81
N VAL A 10 25.00 -26.95 -3.13
CA VAL A 10 24.70 -25.74 -3.95
C VAL A 10 23.72 -25.96 -5.13
N LEU A 11 23.18 -27.16 -5.35
CA LEU A 11 22.37 -27.43 -6.57
C LEU A 11 20.89 -27.80 -6.33
N GLU A 12 20.42 -28.00 -5.10
CA GLU A 12 19.09 -28.59 -4.88
C GLU A 12 17.89 -27.64 -5.04
N ASP A 13 18.08 -26.31 -5.09
CA ASP A 13 16.95 -25.37 -5.10
C ASP A 13 16.85 -24.49 -6.36
N VAL A 14 17.49 -24.87 -7.47
CA VAL A 14 17.25 -24.20 -8.77
C VAL A 14 15.80 -24.44 -9.21
N GLY A 15 15.10 -23.38 -9.57
CA GLY A 15 13.69 -23.47 -10.00
C GLY A 15 12.67 -23.49 -8.86
N ARG A 16 13.10 -23.53 -7.59
CA ARG A 16 12.19 -23.46 -6.44
C ARG A 16 11.75 -22.02 -6.18
N VAL A 17 10.45 -21.83 -6.03
CA VAL A 17 9.88 -20.55 -5.58
C VAL A 17 9.95 -20.46 -4.05
N GLY A 18 10.36 -19.32 -3.52
CA GLY A 18 10.46 -19.14 -2.07
C GLY A 18 11.03 -17.79 -1.66
N TRP A 19 11.25 -17.65 -0.36
CA TRP A 19 11.96 -16.51 0.23
C TRP A 19 13.46 -16.74 0.16
N TRP A 20 14.19 -15.77 -0.35
CA TRP A 20 15.63 -15.84 -0.51
C TRP A 20 16.28 -14.62 0.12
N LEU A 21 17.51 -14.78 0.61
CA LEU A 21 18.38 -13.64 0.86
C LEU A 21 19.11 -13.31 -0.42
N VAL A 22 19.08 -12.04 -0.80
CA VAL A 22 19.77 -11.54 -1.97
C VAL A 22 20.66 -10.36 -1.64
N VAL A 23 21.77 -10.24 -2.36
CA VAL A 23 22.67 -9.08 -2.34
C VAL A 23 22.73 -8.46 -3.73
N GLY A 24 23.01 -7.15 -3.78
CA GLY A 24 23.08 -6.38 -5.01
C GLY A 24 22.31 -5.07 -4.91
N GLU A 25 22.56 -4.17 -5.84
CA GLU A 25 21.88 -2.87 -5.90
C GLU A 25 20.39 -3.02 -6.19
N THR A 26 19.60 -2.00 -5.86
CA THR A 26 18.16 -1.98 -6.08
C THR A 26 17.78 -2.21 -7.56
N ASP A 27 18.59 -1.67 -8.48
CA ASP A 27 18.44 -1.75 -9.95
C ASP A 27 19.35 -2.80 -10.63
N GLY A 28 20.18 -3.50 -9.85
CA GLY A 28 21.12 -4.51 -10.37
C GLY A 28 20.56 -5.94 -10.31
N PRO A 29 21.23 -6.89 -10.99
CA PRO A 29 20.90 -8.31 -10.83
C PRO A 29 21.13 -8.73 -9.37
N ARG A 30 20.04 -9.09 -8.69
CA ARG A 30 20.08 -9.54 -7.29
C ARG A 30 20.53 -10.98 -7.22
N GLN A 31 21.66 -11.22 -6.55
CA GLN A 31 22.25 -12.54 -6.42
C GLN A 31 21.79 -13.22 -5.14
N VAL A 32 21.31 -14.46 -5.26
CA VAL A 32 20.88 -15.27 -4.12
C VAL A 32 22.10 -15.72 -3.31
N VAL A 33 22.09 -15.43 -2.01
CA VAL A 33 23.15 -15.81 -1.07
C VAL A 33 22.73 -16.86 -0.04
N ALA A 34 21.44 -16.98 0.25
CA ALA A 34 20.88 -18.01 1.13
C ALA A 34 19.38 -18.24 0.90
N GLY A 35 18.87 -19.37 1.36
CA GLY A 35 17.48 -19.79 1.25
C GLY A 35 17.32 -21.13 0.51
N PRO A 36 16.09 -21.54 0.18
CA PRO A 36 14.86 -20.82 0.45
C PRO A 36 14.44 -20.91 1.92
N PHE A 37 13.96 -19.80 2.48
CA PHE A 37 13.38 -19.71 3.81
C PHE A 37 11.88 -20.04 3.76
N PRO A 38 11.30 -20.56 4.85
CA PRO A 38 9.88 -20.91 4.89
C PRO A 38 8.97 -19.68 4.79
N ASP A 39 9.40 -18.54 5.32
CA ASP A 39 8.66 -17.28 5.27
C ASP A 39 9.57 -16.03 5.28
N ARG A 40 8.94 -14.85 5.16
CA ARG A 40 9.62 -13.56 5.15
C ARG A 40 10.30 -13.26 6.49
N ALA A 41 9.73 -13.70 7.60
CA ALA A 41 10.24 -13.39 8.93
C ALA A 41 11.53 -14.16 9.19
N GLU A 42 11.58 -15.45 8.86
CA GLU A 42 12.79 -16.27 8.91
C GLU A 42 13.88 -15.73 7.98
N ALA A 43 13.52 -15.32 6.76
CA ALA A 43 14.47 -14.64 5.87
C ALA A 43 14.96 -13.31 6.47
N GLY A 44 14.09 -12.52 7.09
CA GLY A 44 14.44 -11.26 7.74
C GLY A 44 15.35 -11.45 8.95
N PHE A 45 15.09 -12.47 9.76
CA PHE A 45 15.95 -12.85 10.87
C PHE A 45 17.33 -13.28 10.37
N ALA A 46 17.37 -14.10 9.32
CA ALA A 46 18.62 -14.48 8.67
C ALA A 46 19.37 -13.24 8.14
N ALA A 47 18.70 -12.30 7.47
CA ALA A 47 19.30 -11.06 6.98
C ALA A 47 20.03 -10.29 8.10
N ALA A 48 19.38 -10.17 9.27
CA ALA A 48 19.93 -9.46 10.42
C ALA A 48 21.18 -10.13 11.03
N THR A 49 21.38 -11.43 10.77
CA THR A 49 22.58 -12.18 11.22
C THR A 49 23.72 -12.15 10.21
N VAL A 50 23.46 -11.77 8.95
CA VAL A 50 24.51 -11.59 7.95
C VAL A 50 25.15 -10.21 8.16
N LEU A 51 26.46 -10.16 8.37
CA LEU A 51 27.24 -8.94 8.59
C LEU A 51 27.39 -8.03 7.34
N THR A 52 26.64 -8.30 6.26
CA THR A 52 26.61 -7.46 5.06
C THR A 52 25.32 -6.66 5.04
N GLU A 53 25.44 -5.34 5.16
CA GLU A 53 24.31 -4.38 5.19
C GLU A 53 23.44 -4.40 3.91
N ALA A 54 23.89 -5.06 2.84
CA ALA A 54 23.19 -5.16 1.56
C ALA A 54 22.31 -6.42 1.39
N ALA A 55 22.29 -7.34 2.37
CA ALA A 55 21.46 -8.54 2.28
C ALA A 55 20.00 -8.22 2.63
N CYS A 56 19.07 -8.48 1.70
CA CYS A 56 17.64 -8.28 1.94
C CYS A 56 16.81 -9.51 1.55
N PRO A 57 15.68 -9.78 2.25
CA PRO A 57 14.73 -10.78 1.82
C PRO A 57 14.06 -10.41 0.50
N ALA A 58 13.94 -11.37 -0.41
CA ALA A 58 13.21 -11.23 -1.66
C ALA A 58 12.50 -12.55 -2.02
N TYR A 59 11.33 -12.45 -2.65
CA TYR A 59 10.56 -13.61 -3.09
C TYR A 59 10.74 -13.86 -4.58
N GLY A 60 10.89 -15.12 -4.95
CA GLY A 60 11.02 -15.49 -6.35
C GLY A 60 11.63 -16.86 -6.58
N ILE A 61 12.11 -17.05 -7.81
CA ILE A 61 12.70 -18.30 -8.28
C ILE A 61 14.19 -18.09 -8.46
N ARG A 62 15.02 -18.90 -7.79
CA ARG A 62 16.46 -18.90 -8.04
C ARG A 62 16.73 -19.50 -9.42
N ARG A 63 17.40 -18.74 -10.28
CA ARG A 63 17.83 -19.19 -11.62
C ARG A 63 19.16 -19.94 -11.54
N GLU A 64 19.51 -20.62 -12.63
CA GLU A 64 20.76 -21.38 -12.78
C GLU A 64 22.01 -20.50 -12.63
N ASP A 65 21.94 -19.23 -13.06
CA ASP A 65 23.01 -18.23 -12.90
C ASP A 65 23.14 -17.70 -11.45
N GLY A 66 22.28 -18.18 -10.53
CA GLY A 66 22.21 -17.75 -9.14
C GLY A 66 21.49 -16.42 -8.92
N SER A 67 20.98 -15.79 -9.98
CA SER A 67 20.13 -14.60 -9.89
C SER A 67 18.74 -14.96 -9.39
N LEU A 68 18.05 -13.99 -8.79
CA LEU A 68 16.65 -14.15 -8.41
C LEU A 68 15.73 -13.67 -9.54
N GLY A 69 14.92 -14.58 -10.07
CA GLY A 69 13.73 -14.23 -10.83
C GLY A 69 12.61 -13.80 -9.90
N ARG A 70 12.50 -12.49 -9.65
CA ARG A 70 11.46 -11.95 -8.77
C ARG A 70 10.06 -12.39 -9.18
N ARG A 71 9.25 -12.67 -8.18
CA ARG A 71 7.81 -12.89 -8.30
C ARG A 71 7.13 -12.09 -7.19
N PRO A 72 5.86 -11.67 -7.39
CA PRO A 72 5.08 -11.16 -6.29
C PRO A 72 4.98 -12.24 -5.20
N SER A 73 5.32 -11.84 -3.98
CA SER A 73 5.23 -12.63 -2.76
C SER A 73 3.77 -12.84 -2.35
N PRO A 74 3.48 -13.83 -1.49
CA PRO A 74 2.17 -14.00 -0.90
C PRO A 74 1.65 -12.72 -0.20
N GLN A 75 2.55 -11.96 0.43
CA GLN A 75 2.23 -10.69 1.09
C GLN A 75 1.91 -9.58 0.08
N GLU A 76 2.63 -9.51 -1.04
CA GLU A 76 2.31 -8.58 -2.13
C GLU A 76 0.95 -8.94 -2.77
N TRP A 77 0.65 -10.22 -2.96
CA TRP A 77 -0.67 -10.66 -3.42
C TRP A 77 -1.79 -10.32 -2.44
N ALA A 78 -1.57 -10.56 -1.14
CA ALA A 78 -2.53 -10.20 -0.10
C ALA A 78 -2.76 -8.67 -0.05
N TRP A 79 -1.70 -7.89 -0.23
CA TRP A 79 -1.81 -6.44 -0.35
C TRP A 79 -2.62 -6.01 -1.58
N LEU A 80 -2.35 -6.59 -2.76
CA LEU A 80 -3.11 -6.29 -3.98
C LEU A 80 -4.58 -6.68 -3.86
N ALA A 81 -4.89 -7.81 -3.21
CA ALA A 81 -6.26 -8.22 -2.93
C ALA A 81 -6.95 -7.20 -2.01
N HIS A 82 -6.29 -6.81 -0.91
CA HIS A 82 -6.82 -5.79 0.00
C HIS A 82 -7.05 -4.44 -0.70
N LEU A 83 -6.11 -4.00 -1.54
CA LEU A 83 -6.27 -2.77 -2.31
C LEU A 83 -7.47 -2.86 -3.27
N GLY A 84 -7.66 -4.01 -3.93
CA GLY A 84 -8.84 -4.28 -4.76
C GLY A 84 -10.14 -4.16 -3.96
N GLU A 85 -10.21 -4.79 -2.78
CA GLU A 85 -11.38 -4.68 -1.87
C GLU A 85 -11.66 -3.24 -1.43
N GLN A 86 -10.63 -2.39 -1.29
CA GLN A 86 -10.84 -0.97 -1.00
C GLN A 86 -11.38 -0.21 -2.22
N LEU A 87 -10.85 -0.47 -3.42
CA LEU A 87 -11.30 0.16 -4.65
C LEU A 87 -12.74 -0.24 -5.02
N GLU A 88 -13.17 -1.46 -4.70
CA GLU A 88 -14.55 -1.91 -4.88
C GLU A 88 -15.59 -1.13 -4.04
N ARG A 89 -15.14 -0.39 -3.02
CA ARG A 89 -16.02 0.49 -2.19
C ARG A 89 -16.30 1.84 -2.85
N LEU A 90 -15.57 2.16 -3.91
CA LEU A 90 -15.78 3.41 -4.62
C LEU A 90 -17.16 3.40 -5.31
N PRO A 91 -17.87 4.54 -5.32
CA PRO A 91 -19.16 4.63 -6.00
C PRO A 91 -19.10 4.28 -7.49
N ASP A 92 -20.04 3.47 -7.98
CA ASP A 92 -20.11 3.03 -9.38
C ASP A 92 -20.14 4.19 -10.39
N GLU A 93 -20.76 5.31 -10.00
CA GLU A 93 -20.88 6.56 -10.76
C GLU A 93 -19.52 7.18 -11.16
N TRP A 94 -18.42 6.72 -10.57
CA TRP A 94 -17.08 7.13 -10.98
C TRP A 94 -16.70 6.66 -12.38
N SER A 95 -17.15 5.46 -12.77
CA SER A 95 -16.91 4.91 -14.09
C SER A 95 -17.59 5.72 -15.21
N ASP A 96 -18.61 6.51 -14.85
CA ASP A 96 -19.27 7.46 -15.75
C ASP A 96 -18.52 8.80 -15.87
N ILE A 97 -17.65 9.12 -14.89
CA ILE A 97 -16.96 10.42 -14.78
C ILE A 97 -15.50 10.32 -15.26
N LEU A 98 -14.84 9.19 -15.01
CA LEU A 98 -13.43 8.96 -15.33
C LEU A 98 -13.29 7.78 -16.28
N SER A 99 -12.49 7.95 -17.34
CA SER A 99 -12.06 6.81 -18.15
C SER A 99 -10.84 6.13 -17.53
N ASP A 100 -10.55 4.89 -17.95
CA ASP A 100 -9.35 4.16 -17.51
C ASP A 100 -8.03 4.89 -17.86
N GLU A 101 -8.05 5.75 -18.88
CA GLU A 101 -6.90 6.54 -19.33
C GLU A 101 -6.81 7.92 -18.63
N ASP A 102 -7.79 8.28 -17.80
CA ASP A 102 -7.80 9.55 -17.08
C ASP A 102 -6.70 9.57 -16.00
N PRO A 103 -5.84 10.60 -15.94
CA PRO A 103 -4.85 10.75 -14.87
C PRO A 103 -5.44 10.71 -13.46
N LEU A 104 -6.71 11.12 -13.28
CA LEU A 104 -7.41 11.02 -12.01
C LEU A 104 -7.67 9.56 -11.60
N THR A 105 -7.89 8.64 -12.54
CA THR A 105 -8.01 7.20 -12.23
C THR A 105 -6.73 6.67 -11.59
N THR A 106 -5.56 7.10 -12.09
CA THR A 106 -4.28 6.76 -11.44
C THR A 106 -4.18 7.37 -10.05
N LEU A 107 -4.49 8.67 -9.91
CA LEU A 107 -4.42 9.36 -8.62
C LEU A 107 -5.32 8.71 -7.56
N VAL A 108 -6.50 8.24 -7.95
CA VAL A 108 -7.42 7.50 -7.07
C VAL A 108 -6.76 6.27 -6.48
N VAL A 109 -6.13 5.46 -7.33
CA VAL A 109 -5.49 4.21 -6.91
C VAL A 109 -4.34 4.54 -5.97
N GLU A 110 -3.55 5.57 -6.28
CA GLU A 110 -2.44 6.02 -5.44
C GLU A 110 -2.91 6.54 -4.07
N VAL A 111 -3.95 7.36 -4.02
CA VAL A 111 -4.54 7.87 -2.77
C VAL A 111 -5.14 6.72 -1.96
N THR A 112 -5.85 5.80 -2.60
CA THR A 112 -6.44 4.63 -1.95
C THR A 112 -5.35 3.74 -1.34
N ALA A 113 -4.28 3.48 -2.09
CA ALA A 113 -3.13 2.72 -1.60
C ALA A 113 -2.48 3.42 -0.40
N ALA A 114 -2.24 4.73 -0.49
CA ALA A 114 -1.63 5.51 0.60
C ALA A 114 -2.46 5.49 1.90
N LEU A 115 -3.78 5.62 1.80
CA LEU A 115 -4.67 5.53 2.95
C LEU A 115 -4.74 4.11 3.52
N SER A 116 -4.80 3.09 2.65
CA SER A 116 -4.84 1.69 3.05
C SER A 116 -3.54 1.25 3.75
N GLU A 117 -2.39 1.70 3.27
CA GLU A 117 -1.09 1.51 3.93
C GLU A 117 -1.06 2.13 5.33
N ALA A 118 -1.73 3.27 5.52
CA ALA A 118 -1.87 3.95 6.81
C ALA A 118 -2.95 3.33 7.72
N GLY A 119 -3.64 2.27 7.27
CA GLY A 119 -4.72 1.62 8.02
C GLY A 119 -6.02 2.44 8.06
N LEU A 120 -6.23 3.32 7.08
CA LEU A 120 -7.41 4.18 6.95
C LEU A 120 -8.29 3.64 5.80
N PRO A 121 -9.32 2.83 6.10
CA PRO A 121 -10.13 2.21 5.07
C PRO A 121 -11.03 3.23 4.36
N LEU A 122 -11.37 2.94 3.11
CA LEU A 122 -12.41 3.70 2.41
C LEU A 122 -13.79 3.40 3.00
N HIS A 123 -14.63 4.42 2.99
CA HIS A 123 -16.03 4.31 3.37
C HIS A 123 -16.79 3.49 2.33
N ASP A 124 -17.39 2.40 2.78
CA ASP A 124 -18.23 1.52 1.97
C ASP A 124 -19.67 2.06 1.91
N ALA A 125 -19.92 3.05 1.05
CA ALA A 125 -21.21 3.73 1.00
C ALA A 125 -22.36 2.84 0.50
N ALA A 126 -22.05 1.82 -0.31
CA ALA A 126 -23.03 0.94 -0.95
C ALA A 126 -23.13 -0.46 -0.31
N GLY A 127 -22.16 -0.85 0.52
CA GLY A 127 -22.11 -2.18 1.12
C GLY A 127 -22.61 -2.27 2.56
N GLU A 128 -22.45 -3.47 3.13
CA GLU A 128 -22.95 -3.82 4.46
C GLU A 128 -22.27 -3.03 5.60
N ALA A 129 -21.10 -2.43 5.32
CA ALA A 129 -20.32 -1.64 6.26
C ALA A 129 -20.62 -0.12 6.19
N ALA A 130 -21.68 0.30 5.52
CA ALA A 130 -22.07 1.71 5.40
C ALA A 130 -22.14 2.43 6.75
N GLU A 131 -22.48 1.75 7.84
CA GLU A 131 -22.58 2.40 9.16
C GLU A 131 -21.23 2.71 9.82
N LEU A 132 -20.13 2.06 9.43
CA LEU A 132 -18.84 2.11 10.15
C LEU A 132 -18.03 3.39 9.93
N GLY A 133 -18.22 4.05 8.80
CA GLY A 133 -17.42 5.21 8.39
C GLY A 133 -16.11 4.85 7.70
N GLY A 134 -15.34 5.86 7.31
CA GLY A 134 -14.11 5.69 6.54
C GLY A 134 -13.76 6.94 5.73
N ALA A 135 -12.69 6.85 4.95
CA ALA A 135 -12.34 7.90 4.01
C ALA A 135 -13.27 7.86 2.78
N CYS A 136 -13.90 8.98 2.48
CA CYS A 136 -14.63 9.22 1.24
C CYS A 136 -13.70 9.90 0.26
N LEU A 137 -13.68 9.38 -0.97
CA LEU A 137 -13.04 10.02 -2.10
C LEU A 137 -14.14 10.55 -3.02
N THR A 138 -13.90 11.65 -3.71
CA THR A 138 -14.81 12.19 -4.72
C THR A 138 -14.00 12.89 -5.81
N PRO A 139 -13.96 12.37 -7.05
CA PRO A 139 -13.25 13.00 -8.15
C PRO A 139 -13.86 14.36 -8.42
N GLN A 140 -13.01 15.37 -8.55
CA GLN A 140 -13.41 16.72 -8.92
C GLN A 140 -12.56 17.17 -10.10
N PRO A 141 -12.91 16.77 -11.34
CA PRO A 141 -12.17 17.16 -12.54
C PRO A 141 -12.00 18.68 -12.66
N GLY A 142 -13.02 19.46 -12.25
CA GLY A 142 -12.95 20.93 -12.22
C GLY A 142 -11.92 21.50 -11.25
N LEU A 143 -11.47 20.73 -10.25
CA LEU A 143 -10.39 21.09 -9.32
C LEU A 143 -9.06 20.42 -9.68
N GLY A 144 -9.04 19.59 -10.73
CA GLY A 144 -7.88 18.81 -11.15
C GLY A 144 -7.41 17.80 -10.10
N GLY A 145 -8.32 17.28 -9.27
CA GLY A 145 -7.96 16.42 -8.14
C GLY A 145 -9.13 15.64 -7.57
N ILE A 146 -8.90 15.05 -6.40
CA ILE A 146 -9.88 14.26 -5.65
C ILE A 146 -10.16 14.97 -4.33
N VAL A 147 -11.42 15.15 -3.99
CA VAL A 147 -11.81 15.58 -2.66
C VAL A 147 -11.80 14.39 -1.72
N VAL A 148 -11.09 14.54 -0.61
CA VAL A 148 -10.94 13.54 0.44
C VAL A 148 -11.52 14.07 1.73
N ALA A 149 -12.44 13.30 2.32
CA ALA A 149 -13.08 13.65 3.57
C ALA A 149 -13.31 12.39 4.42
N TRP A 150 -13.41 12.55 5.73
CA TRP A 150 -13.80 11.46 6.61
C TRP A 150 -15.32 11.39 6.75
N ARG A 151 -15.88 10.19 6.71
CA ARG A 151 -17.25 9.92 7.13
C ARG A 151 -17.22 9.20 8.47
N GLN A 152 -17.84 9.79 9.49
CA GLN A 152 -17.92 9.20 10.83
C GLN A 152 -18.90 8.03 10.89
N HIS A 153 -18.69 7.12 11.84
CA HIS A 153 -19.67 6.09 12.17
C HIS A 153 -21.04 6.71 12.52
N ASP A 154 -22.14 6.06 12.14
CA ASP A 154 -23.51 6.54 12.43
C ASP A 154 -23.81 6.74 13.92
N ARG A 155 -23.18 5.97 14.82
CA ARG A 155 -23.28 6.20 16.27
C ARG A 155 -22.81 7.59 16.71
N MET A 156 -21.91 8.19 15.93
CA MET A 156 -21.44 9.56 16.11
C MET A 156 -22.29 10.52 15.28
N SER A 157 -22.34 10.36 13.95
CA SER A 157 -22.92 11.38 13.07
C SER A 157 -24.45 11.44 13.09
N VAL A 158 -25.12 10.29 13.20
CA VAL A 158 -26.58 10.14 13.11
C VAL A 158 -27.19 10.05 14.50
N GLU A 159 -26.72 9.11 15.33
CA GLU A 159 -27.24 8.89 16.67
C GLU A 159 -26.73 9.95 17.68
N ARG A 160 -25.59 10.59 17.38
CA ARG A 160 -24.98 11.65 18.19
C ARG A 160 -24.85 11.28 19.66
N VAL A 161 -24.43 10.04 19.93
CA VAL A 161 -24.32 9.48 21.29
C VAL A 161 -23.44 10.34 22.21
N HIS A 162 -22.49 11.08 21.64
CA HIS A 162 -21.56 11.96 22.36
C HIS A 162 -21.84 13.46 22.15
N GLY A 163 -22.89 13.81 21.41
CA GLY A 163 -23.34 15.18 21.13
C GLY A 163 -22.56 15.90 20.03
N GLY A 164 -23.21 16.90 19.41
CA GLY A 164 -22.70 17.58 18.21
C GLY A 164 -21.32 18.23 18.32
N GLY A 165 -20.90 18.64 19.52
CA GLY A 165 -19.55 19.17 19.74
C GLY A 165 -18.46 18.11 19.56
N ALA A 166 -18.71 16.88 20.02
CA ALA A 166 -17.80 15.76 19.83
C ALA A 166 -17.74 15.35 18.34
N ASP A 167 -18.91 15.34 17.67
CA ASP A 167 -19.00 15.03 16.24
C ASP A 167 -18.15 16.00 15.40
N VAL A 168 -18.30 17.31 15.63
CA VAL A 168 -17.50 18.34 14.92
C VAL A 168 -16.01 18.19 15.21
N ALA A 169 -15.63 17.98 16.48
CA ALA A 169 -14.23 17.84 16.87
C ALA A 169 -13.56 16.62 16.23
N VAL A 170 -14.22 15.45 16.28
CA VAL A 170 -13.71 14.22 15.67
C VAL A 170 -13.64 14.37 14.15
N GLN A 171 -14.61 15.03 13.53
CA GLN A 171 -14.62 15.24 12.08
C GLN A 171 -13.41 16.07 11.63
N ALA A 172 -13.12 17.16 12.35
CA ALA A 172 -11.96 18.00 12.08
C ALA A 172 -10.64 17.22 12.25
N VAL A 173 -10.50 16.47 13.35
CA VAL A 173 -9.28 15.67 13.61
C VAL A 173 -9.07 14.62 12.54
N MET A 174 -10.12 13.90 12.14
CA MET A 174 -9.99 12.86 11.12
C MET A 174 -9.69 13.45 9.74
N ASN A 175 -10.32 14.56 9.34
CA ASN A 175 -9.98 15.25 8.10
C ASN A 175 -8.51 15.71 8.08
N LEU A 176 -7.98 16.21 9.20
CA LEU A 176 -6.56 16.57 9.34
C LEU A 176 -5.64 15.35 9.27
N ALA A 177 -6.04 14.22 9.86
CA ALA A 177 -5.28 12.98 9.80
C ALA A 177 -5.15 12.48 8.35
N LEU A 178 -6.25 12.48 7.58
CA LEU A 178 -6.23 12.15 6.14
C LEU A 178 -5.24 13.05 5.39
N ALA A 179 -5.32 14.38 5.60
CA ALA A 179 -4.44 15.33 4.94
C ALA A 179 -2.96 15.10 5.26
N HIS A 180 -2.62 14.93 6.55
CA HIS A 180 -1.22 14.74 6.96
C HIS A 180 -0.64 13.41 6.48
N VAL A 181 -1.43 12.33 6.43
CA VAL A 181 -0.99 11.07 5.83
C VAL A 181 -0.65 11.28 4.36
N LEU A 182 -1.52 11.94 3.60
CA LEU A 182 -1.31 12.16 2.16
C LEU A 182 -0.14 13.11 1.88
N ILE A 183 0.02 14.18 2.66
CA ILE A 183 1.21 15.05 2.58
C ILE A 183 2.49 14.24 2.84
N ALA A 184 2.51 13.41 3.89
CA ALA A 184 3.66 12.56 4.21
C ALA A 184 3.97 11.53 3.11
N ARG A 185 2.98 11.17 2.29
CA ARG A 185 3.14 10.29 1.13
C ARG A 185 3.51 11.04 -0.16
N GLY A 186 3.58 12.37 -0.11
CA GLY A 186 4.09 13.22 -1.20
C GLY A 186 3.02 13.86 -2.08
N PHE A 187 1.74 13.77 -1.71
CA PHE A 187 0.67 14.42 -2.47
C PHE A 187 0.60 15.92 -2.19
N ASP A 188 0.09 16.69 -3.15
CA ASP A 188 -0.31 18.08 -2.95
C ASP A 188 -1.73 18.10 -2.35
N VAL A 189 -1.89 18.76 -1.20
CA VAL A 189 -3.12 18.71 -0.39
C VAL A 189 -3.52 20.11 0.03
N GLU A 190 -4.70 20.55 -0.41
CA GLU A 190 -5.26 21.86 -0.10
C GLU A 190 -6.57 21.74 0.69
N PRO A 191 -6.78 22.51 1.77
CA PRO A 191 -8.05 22.53 2.48
C PRO A 191 -9.22 22.96 1.59
N LEU A 192 -10.36 22.26 1.69
CA LEU A 192 -11.60 22.61 1.01
C LEU A 192 -12.59 23.19 2.03
N GLY A 193 -12.62 24.53 2.14
CA GLY A 193 -13.42 25.23 3.15
C GLY A 193 -13.03 24.87 4.58
N ASP A 194 -13.82 25.31 5.55
CA ASP A 194 -13.42 25.24 6.97
C ASP A 194 -13.60 23.85 7.61
N ALA A 195 -14.34 22.92 6.98
CA ALA A 195 -14.59 21.59 7.55
C ALA A 195 -14.98 20.49 6.54
N ALA A 196 -14.99 20.76 5.22
CA ALA A 196 -15.60 19.83 4.25
C ALA A 196 -14.66 18.70 3.80
N GLY A 197 -13.35 18.90 3.86
CA GLY A 197 -12.34 17.92 3.41
C GLY A 197 -11.11 18.62 2.84
N HIS A 198 -10.37 17.90 2.01
CA HIS A 198 -9.19 18.41 1.31
C HIS A 198 -9.21 18.01 -0.16
N VAL A 199 -8.73 18.88 -1.04
CA VAL A 199 -8.44 18.53 -2.44
C VAL A 199 -7.04 17.94 -2.49
N VAL A 200 -6.91 16.79 -3.14
CA VAL A 200 -5.66 16.04 -3.27
C VAL A 200 -5.31 15.94 -4.74
N ARG A 201 -4.04 16.20 -5.07
CA ARG A 201 -3.48 16.13 -6.43
C ARG A 201 -2.19 15.33 -6.42
N GLY A 202 -1.82 14.82 -7.59
CA GLY A 202 -0.50 14.21 -7.79
C GLY A 202 0.61 15.21 -7.46
N ALA A 203 1.77 14.70 -7.04
CA ALA A 203 2.92 15.55 -6.75
C ALA A 203 3.22 16.48 -7.94
N ALA A 204 3.36 17.78 -7.70
CA ALA A 204 3.85 18.68 -8.74
C ALA A 204 5.26 18.22 -9.16
N PRO A 205 5.58 18.13 -10.46
CA PRO A 205 6.95 17.87 -10.87
C PRO A 205 7.82 18.97 -10.28
N ALA A 206 8.92 18.58 -9.62
CA ALA A 206 9.86 19.54 -9.06
C ALA A 206 10.26 20.54 -10.15
N ALA A 207 10.00 21.83 -9.92
CA ALA A 207 10.48 22.87 -10.80
C ALA A 207 12.02 22.82 -10.77
N GLY A 208 12.61 22.39 -11.89
CA GLY A 208 14.06 22.36 -12.09
C GLY A 208 14.67 23.75 -12.26
#